data_AF-A0A7Y1UC29-F1
#
_entry.id   AF-A0A7Y1UC29-F1
#
_cell.length_a   1.000
_cell.length_b   1.000
_cell.length_c   1.000
_cell.angle_alpha   90.00
_cell.angle_beta   90.00
_cell.angle_gamma   90.00
#
_symmetry.space_group_name_H-M   'P 1'
#
loop_
_entity.id
_entity.type
_entity.pdbx_description
1 polymer ?
#
loop_
_entity_poly.entity_id
_entity_poly.type
_entity_poly.pdbx_seq_one_letter_code
_entity_poly.pdbx_strand_id
1 'polypeptide(L)'
;MRYLLSLLIIFICFSVTSLHGQSLIDEKIQKIELEQNKSSLFQFYLDEPAKKILKLEYESDGKEIDGELSEDGKTVYLKDYKAKSRVKASVVYRTGKKDSFTKSSCYIDPVIPIL
;
A
#
# COMPACT_ATOMS: atom_id res chain seq x y z
N MET A 1 -27.53 -38.53 -38.92
CA MET A 1 -26.21 -37.86 -39.01
C MET A 1 -26.29 -36.33 -39.15
N ARG A 2 -27.14 -35.74 -40.02
CA ARG A 2 -27.25 -34.26 -40.17
C ARG A 2 -27.65 -33.49 -38.90
N TYR A 3 -28.57 -34.01 -38.09
CA TYR A 3 -29.03 -33.32 -36.87
C TYR A 3 -28.06 -33.41 -35.69
N LEU A 4 -27.16 -34.41 -35.71
CA LEU A 4 -26.18 -34.62 -34.64
C LEU A 4 -25.06 -33.57 -34.71
N LEU A 5 -24.73 -33.10 -35.93
CA LEU A 5 -23.77 -32.02 -36.14
C LEU A 5 -24.34 -30.66 -35.68
N SER A 6 -25.63 -30.40 -35.90
CA SER A 6 -26.27 -29.14 -35.45
C SER A 6 -26.36 -29.01 -33.94
N LEU A 7 -26.62 -30.09 -33.20
CA LEU A 7 -26.68 -30.05 -31.74
C LEU A 7 -25.31 -29.75 -31.09
N LEU A 8 -24.22 -30.20 -31.72
CA LEU A 8 -22.87 -29.97 -31.23
C LEU A 8 -22.45 -28.50 -31.37
N ILE A 9 -22.87 -27.82 -32.43
CA ILE A 9 -22.56 -26.40 -32.68
C ILE A 9 -23.29 -25.49 -31.67
N ILE A 10 -24.54 -25.81 -31.32
CA ILE A 10 -25.32 -25.04 -30.35
C ILE A 10 -24.69 -25.15 -28.94
N PHE A 11 -24.18 -26.33 -28.58
CA PHE A 11 -23.52 -26.53 -27.29
C PHE A 11 -22.20 -25.75 -27.15
N ILE A 12 -21.44 -25.61 -28.24
CA ILE A 12 -20.19 -24.84 -28.26
C ILE A 12 -20.46 -23.33 -28.16
N CYS A 13 -21.56 -22.82 -28.72
CA CYS A 13 -21.90 -21.40 -28.59
C CYS A 13 -22.34 -20.99 -27.17
N PHE A 14 -22.89 -21.92 -26.39
CA PHE A 14 -23.39 -21.61 -25.03
C PHE A 14 -22.29 -21.50 -23.97
N SER A 15 -21.09 -22.04 -24.22
CA SER A 15 -19.99 -22.03 -23.25
C SER A 15 -19.12 -20.76 -23.31
N VAL A 16 -19.23 -19.94 -24.35
CA VAL A 16 -18.37 -18.75 -24.54
C VAL A 16 -18.89 -17.51 -23.79
N THR A 17 -20.17 -17.47 -23.42
CA THR A 17 -20.80 -16.30 -22.79
C THR A 17 -20.52 -16.18 -21.28
N SER A 18 -20.01 -17.22 -20.62
CA SER A 18 -19.78 -17.20 -19.17
C SER A 18 -18.47 -16.54 -18.74
N LEU A 19 -17.54 -16.26 -19.67
CA LEU A 19 -16.19 -15.79 -19.33
C LEU A 19 -16.10 -14.25 -19.16
N HIS A 20 -17.02 -13.48 -19.74
CA HIS A 20 -16.95 -12.01 -19.71
C HIS A 20 -17.48 -11.38 -18.40
N GLY A 21 -18.07 -12.15 -17.48
CA GLY A 21 -18.65 -11.63 -16.23
C GLY A 21 -17.68 -11.50 -15.04
N GLN A 22 -16.51 -12.15 -15.08
CA GLN A 22 -15.59 -12.22 -13.94
C GLN A 22 -14.62 -11.01 -13.85
N SER A 23 -14.32 -10.34 -14.95
CA SER A 23 -13.33 -9.26 -15.00
C SER A 23 -13.70 -8.00 -14.19
N LEU A 24 -14.99 -7.68 -14.06
CA LEU A 24 -15.43 -6.48 -13.32
C LEU A 24 -15.39 -6.66 -11.80
N ILE A 25 -15.46 -7.90 -11.32
CA ILE A 25 -15.44 -8.21 -9.88
C ILE A 25 -14.01 -8.13 -9.34
N ASP A 26 -13.03 -8.65 -10.07
CA ASP A 26 -11.62 -8.59 -9.68
C ASP A 26 -11.11 -7.15 -9.57
N GLU A 27 -11.46 -6.26 -10.51
CA GLU A 27 -11.06 -4.85 -10.44
C GLU A 27 -11.69 -4.14 -9.22
N LYS A 28 -12.95 -4.46 -8.90
CA LYS A 28 -13.65 -3.86 -7.75
C LYS A 28 -13.07 -4.36 -6.42
N ILE A 29 -12.73 -5.64 -6.32
CA ILE A 29 -12.09 -6.22 -5.12
C ILE A 29 -10.69 -5.61 -4.92
N GLN A 30 -9.90 -5.49 -5.99
CA GLN A 30 -8.57 -4.84 -5.91
C GLN A 30 -8.65 -3.38 -5.47
N LYS A 31 -9.61 -2.61 -5.97
CA LYS A 31 -9.80 -1.21 -5.54
C LYS A 31 -10.19 -1.12 -4.07
N ILE A 32 -11.08 -1.98 -3.59
CA ILE A 32 -11.51 -1.99 -2.18
C ILE A 32 -10.35 -2.39 -1.25
N GLU A 33 -9.54 -3.38 -1.64
CA GLU A 33 -8.39 -3.80 -0.84
C GLU A 33 -7.29 -2.74 -0.80
N LEU A 34 -7.04 -2.04 -1.91
CA LEU A 34 -6.13 -0.89 -1.98
C LEU A 34 -6.61 0.29 -1.10
N GLU A 35 -7.92 0.57 -1.11
CA GLU A 35 -8.55 1.60 -0.28
C GLU A 35 -8.46 1.28 1.21
N GLN A 36 -8.75 0.04 1.61
CA GLN A 36 -8.62 -0.36 3.02
C GLN A 36 -7.16 -0.30 3.48
N ASN A 37 -6.20 -0.73 2.66
CA ASN A 37 -4.78 -0.67 3.00
C ASN A 37 -4.26 0.78 3.06
N LYS A 38 -4.82 1.70 2.25
CA LYS A 38 -4.52 3.14 2.34
C LYS A 38 -5.10 3.82 3.58
N SER A 39 -6.23 3.34 4.11
CA SER A 39 -6.89 3.97 5.26
C SER A 39 -6.12 3.85 6.59
N SER A 40 -5.15 2.92 6.70
CA SER A 40 -4.29 2.75 7.88
C SER A 40 -2.88 3.30 7.71
N LEU A 41 -2.59 3.93 6.57
CA LEU A 41 -1.29 4.54 6.31
C LEU A 41 -1.19 5.90 6.98
N PHE A 42 -0.10 6.10 7.70
CA PHE A 42 0.29 7.40 8.26
C PHE A 42 1.57 7.86 7.60
N GLN A 43 1.88 9.15 7.70
CA GLN A 43 3.05 9.73 7.07
C GLN A 43 3.68 10.83 7.92
N PHE A 44 4.99 11.01 7.77
CA PHE A 44 5.68 12.22 8.22
C PHE A 44 6.74 12.65 7.22
N TYR A 45 7.07 13.94 7.25
CA TYR A 45 8.04 14.53 6.33
C TYR A 45 9.45 14.57 6.93
N LEU A 46 10.43 14.42 6.04
CA LEU A 46 11.86 14.56 6.28
C LEU A 46 12.33 15.93 5.81
N ASP A 47 13.33 16.47 6.50
CA ASP A 47 13.92 17.76 6.14
C ASP A 47 14.75 17.67 4.84
N GLU A 48 15.32 16.49 4.57
CA GLU A 48 16.09 16.17 3.38
C GLU A 48 15.62 14.83 2.78
N PRO A 49 15.74 14.64 1.45
CA PRO A 49 15.38 13.38 0.83
C PRO A 49 16.29 12.23 1.29
N ALA A 50 15.67 11.20 1.87
CA ALA A 50 16.33 9.97 2.27
C ALA A 50 16.61 9.04 1.09
N LYS A 51 17.70 8.29 1.22
CA LYS A 51 18.04 7.16 0.35
C LYS A 51 17.45 5.85 0.89
N LYS A 52 17.45 5.67 2.21
CA LYS A 52 16.87 4.49 2.87
C LYS A 52 16.54 4.74 4.34
N ILE A 53 15.57 4.00 4.86
CA ILE A 53 15.31 3.85 6.29
C ILE A 53 16.22 2.74 6.81
N LEU A 54 16.92 3.00 7.92
CA LEU A 54 17.73 1.99 8.63
C LEU A 54 16.91 1.29 9.71
N LYS A 55 16.12 2.07 10.44
CA LYS A 55 15.32 1.59 11.56
C LYS A 55 14.13 2.49 11.78
N LEU A 56 13.00 1.89 12.12
CA LEU A 56 11.76 2.57 12.43
C LEU A 56 11.09 1.83 13.59
N GLU A 57 10.95 2.49 14.73
CA GLU A 57 10.46 1.86 15.95
C GLU A 57 9.66 2.84 16.80
N TYR A 58 8.77 2.33 17.64
CA TYR A 58 8.14 3.15 18.68
C TYR A 58 9.17 3.54 19.73
N GLU A 59 9.17 4.82 20.14
CA GLU A 59 10.11 5.31 21.15
C GLU A 59 9.87 4.67 22.54
N SER A 60 8.63 4.27 22.82
CA SER A 60 8.21 3.77 24.14
C SER A 60 8.71 2.36 24.46
N ASP A 61 8.65 1.44 23.51
CA ASP A 61 8.92 0.01 23.71
C ASP A 61 9.95 -0.55 22.71
N GLY A 62 10.43 0.27 21.76
CA GLY A 62 11.37 -0.17 20.73
C GLY A 62 10.77 -1.16 19.73
N LYS A 63 9.44 -1.34 19.70
CA LYS A 63 8.81 -2.24 18.75
C LYS A 63 8.94 -1.66 17.34
N GLU A 64 9.42 -2.49 16.41
CA GLU A 64 9.57 -2.11 15.01
C GLU A 64 8.24 -1.79 14.34
N ILE A 65 8.29 -0.83 13.43
CA ILE A 65 7.17 -0.36 12.62
C ILE A 65 7.53 -0.60 11.16
N ASP A 66 6.63 -1.20 10.40
CA ASP A 66 6.80 -1.33 8.95
C ASP A 66 6.58 0.04 8.29
N GLY A 67 7.47 0.40 7.38
CA GLY A 67 7.42 1.69 6.74
C GLY A 67 8.25 1.78 5.48
N GLU A 68 7.82 2.68 4.60
CA GLU A 68 8.36 2.84 3.26
C GLU A 68 8.70 4.31 3.00
N LEU A 69 9.70 4.54 2.15
CA LEU A 69 9.96 5.88 1.62
C LEU A 69 9.11 6.11 0.38
N SER A 70 8.55 7.30 0.30
CA SER A 70 8.07 7.89 -0.96
C SER A 70 9.16 7.88 -2.05
N GLU A 71 8.74 7.94 -3.31
CA GLU A 71 9.63 7.91 -4.48
C GLU A 71 10.64 9.06 -4.48
N ASP A 72 10.24 10.24 -4.01
CA ASP A 72 11.14 11.40 -3.88
C ASP A 72 12.05 11.32 -2.64
N GLY A 73 11.76 10.39 -1.73
CA GLY A 73 12.46 10.14 -0.48
C GLY A 73 12.20 11.18 0.60
N LYS A 74 11.23 12.09 0.46
CA LYS A 74 10.97 13.15 1.44
C LYS A 74 9.91 12.78 2.48
N THR A 75 9.11 11.79 2.18
CA THR A 75 8.05 11.30 3.07
C THR A 75 8.33 9.86 3.48
N VAL A 76 8.13 9.57 4.76
CA VAL A 76 8.09 8.21 5.30
C VAL A 76 6.63 7.84 5.52
N TYR A 77 6.22 6.72 4.95
CA TYR A 77 4.93 6.09 5.18
C TYR A 77 5.06 5.04 6.29
N LEU A 78 4.12 5.04 7.22
CA LEU A 78 4.02 4.11 8.34
C LEU A 78 2.80 3.23 8.16
N LYS A 79 3.01 1.93 8.12
CA LYS A 79 1.91 0.94 8.05
C LYS A 79 1.51 0.54 9.46
N ASP A 80 0.21 0.43 9.68
CA ASP A 80 -0.40 0.01 10.95
C ASP A 80 0.12 0.77 12.18
N TYR A 81 0.41 2.06 11.99
CA TYR A 81 0.89 2.92 13.06
C TYR A 81 -0.23 3.16 14.10
N LYS A 82 0.10 2.92 15.36
CA LYS A 82 -0.78 3.23 16.49
C LYS A 82 -0.73 4.72 16.77
N ALA A 83 -1.81 5.41 16.40
CA ALA A 83 -1.99 6.83 16.68
C ALA A 83 -1.65 7.18 18.14
N LYS A 84 -1.11 8.39 18.36
CA LYS A 84 -0.67 8.94 19.66
C LYS A 84 0.68 8.43 20.19
N SER A 85 1.37 7.52 19.50
CA SER A 85 2.71 7.07 19.92
C SER A 85 3.83 7.89 19.28
N ARG A 86 5.00 7.97 19.92
CA ARG A 86 6.18 8.62 19.31
C ARG A 86 6.97 7.60 18.50
N VAL A 87 7.50 8.02 17.35
CA VAL A 87 8.25 7.15 16.44
C VAL A 87 9.69 7.64 16.35
N LYS A 88 10.64 6.73 16.57
CA LYS A 88 12.06 6.94 16.35
C LYS A 88 12.43 6.41 14.96
N ALA A 89 12.96 7.28 14.13
CA ALA A 89 13.40 6.95 12.78
C ALA A 89 14.90 7.16 12.66
N SER A 90 15.60 6.19 12.10
CA SER A 90 17.00 6.28 11.70
C SER A 90 17.07 6.16 10.19
N VAL A 91 17.64 7.15 9.51
CA VAL A 91 17.64 7.26 8.05
C VAL A 91 19.05 7.53 7.52
N VAL A 92 19.27 7.18 6.26
CA VAL A 92 20.44 7.63 5.48
C VAL A 92 19.94 8.57 4.40
N TYR A 93 20.40 9.82 4.41
CA TYR A 93 20.07 10.81 3.39
C TYR A 93 20.79 10.54 2.07
N ARG A 94 20.28 11.11 0.97
CA ARG A 94 20.93 10.99 -0.35
C ARG A 94 22.34 11.58 -0.37
N THR A 95 22.63 12.52 0.52
CA THR A 95 23.96 13.10 0.77
C THR A 95 24.94 12.12 1.45
N GLY A 96 24.46 10.98 1.95
CA GLY A 96 25.23 10.00 2.72
C GLY A 96 25.22 10.24 4.23
N LYS A 97 24.70 11.39 4.70
CA LYS A 97 24.51 11.68 6.12
C LYS A 97 23.57 10.66 6.76
N LYS A 98 23.95 10.13 7.91
CA LYS A 98 23.08 9.31 8.77
C LYS A 98 22.49 10.19 9.85
N ASP A 99 21.21 10.01 10.14
CA ASP A 99 20.52 10.78 11.16
C ASP A 99 19.51 9.92 11.90
N SER A 100 19.23 10.29 13.15
CA SER A 100 18.27 9.62 14.02
C SER A 100 17.48 10.66 14.80
N PHE A 101 16.16 10.66 14.64
CA PHE A 101 15.27 11.63 15.27
C PHE A 101 13.97 10.96 15.73
N THR A 102 13.25 11.65 16.61
CA THR A 102 11.93 11.23 17.08
C THR A 102 10.87 12.18 16.53
N LYS A 103 9.80 11.63 15.95
CA LYS A 103 8.58 12.37 15.59
C LYS A 103 7.47 12.06 16.58
N SER A 104 6.82 13.11 17.09
CA SER A 104 5.60 12.94 17.88
C SER A 104 4.38 12.75 16.98
N SER A 105 3.30 12.23 17.55
CA SER A 105 2.05 11.99 16.81
C SER A 105 1.47 13.24 16.14
N CYS A 106 1.83 14.46 16.56
CA CYS A 106 1.37 15.70 15.93
C CYS A 106 2.09 16.01 14.60
N TYR A 107 3.19 15.32 14.31
CA TYR A 107 3.92 15.41 13.05
C TYR A 107 3.69 14.17 12.18
N ILE A 108 2.77 13.30 12.58
CA ILE A 108 2.45 12.05 11.90
C ILE A 108 0.98 12.16 11.48
N ASP A 109 0.77 12.43 10.21
CA ASP A 109 -0.55 12.68 9.63
C ASP A 109 -1.09 11.41 8.96
N PRO A 110 -2.41 11.18 8.97
CA PRO A 110 -3.00 10.11 8.16
C PRO A 110 -2.85 10.43 6.67
N VAL A 111 -2.58 9.41 5.85
CA VAL A 111 -2.57 9.53 4.40
C VAL A 111 -4.01 9.58 3.90
N ILE A 112 -4.40 10.67 3.25
CA ILE A 112 -5.72 10.78 2.62
C ILE A 112 -5.62 10.20 1.19
N PRO A 113 -6.31 9.09 0.88
CA PRO A 113 -6.39 8.61 -0.51
C PRO A 113 -7.07 9.68 -1.36
N ILE A 114 -6.36 10.13 -2.40
CA ILE A 114 -6.97 10.94 -3.47
C ILE A 114 -7.76 9.94 -4.34
N LEU A 115 -9.09 10.06 -4.28
CA LEU A 115 -10.07 9.29 -5.07
C LEU A 115 -10.11 9.76 -6.53
#